data_AF-A0A842ZRC4-F1
#
_entry.id   AF-A0A842ZRC4-F1
#
_cell.length_a   1.000
_cell.length_b   1.000
_cell.length_c   1.000
_cell.angle_alpha   90.00
_cell.angle_beta   90.00
_cell.angle_gamma   90.00
#
_symmetry.space_group_name_H-M   'P 1'
#
loop_
_entity.id
_entity.type
_entity.pdbx_description
1 polymer ?
#
loop_
_entity_poly.entity_id
_entity_poly.type
_entity_poly.pdbx_seq_one_letter_code
_entity_poly.pdbx_strand_id
1 'polypeptide(L)'
;MRRKLIQETTVNNNIIKQNWHAIYVFYSRNNTFSNNLIKDNLEHGIYSQNQMRNSTISNNSIEDNTYGIFLYGSSNNFIRNNKIERNYASGIYLWASDSNSITSNYIANNEYGITIGDSSNNIIYGNNISKNELGITVGNAPLTMVRKNNFVDNVVHASFSYYFKEYIFNFGQFARWWRNYWSSNSGSMKIEGHLYFIIVNQEPQYIPIPWRQFDFFPAKEPYDIP
;
A
#
# COMPACT_ATOMS: atom_id res chain seq x y z
N MET A 1 -19.49 -12.44 -25.38
CA MET A 1 -19.78 -10.98 -25.36
C MET A 1 -18.47 -10.22 -25.18
N ARG A 2 -18.04 -9.42 -26.16
CA ARG A 2 -16.95 -8.46 -25.95
C ARG A 2 -17.49 -7.31 -25.12
N ARG A 3 -17.23 -7.29 -23.80
CA ARG A 3 -17.54 -6.12 -22.95
C ARG A 3 -16.73 -4.94 -23.50
N LYS A 4 -17.39 -3.85 -23.86
CA LYS A 4 -16.69 -2.60 -24.21
C LYS A 4 -15.97 -2.14 -22.96
N LEU A 5 -14.64 -2.17 -23.00
CA LEU A 5 -13.79 -1.65 -21.94
C LEU A 5 -14.00 -0.14 -21.89
N ILE A 6 -14.42 0.40 -20.75
CA ILE A 6 -14.30 1.84 -20.52
C ILE A 6 -12.80 2.11 -20.43
N GLN A 7 -12.32 3.14 -21.13
CA GLN A 7 -10.90 3.48 -21.16
C GLN A 7 -10.78 4.99 -21.27
N GLU A 8 -9.61 5.52 -20.89
CA GLU A 8 -9.29 6.95 -21.08
C GLU A 8 -10.24 7.90 -20.33
N THR A 9 -10.80 7.43 -19.21
CA THR A 9 -11.68 8.27 -18.38
C THR A 9 -10.86 9.20 -17.50
N THR A 10 -11.25 10.47 -17.45
CA THR A 10 -10.68 11.45 -16.52
C THR A 10 -11.75 11.90 -15.52
N VAL A 11 -11.45 11.77 -14.24
CA VAL A 11 -12.23 12.35 -13.14
C VAL A 11 -11.32 13.32 -12.41
N ASN A 12 -11.57 14.61 -12.57
CA ASN A 12 -10.73 15.64 -11.97
C ASN A 12 -11.49 16.84 -11.42
N ASN A 13 -10.92 17.46 -10.38
CA ASN A 13 -11.45 18.67 -9.74
C ASN A 13 -12.87 18.52 -9.18
N ASN A 14 -13.20 17.34 -8.64
CA ASN A 14 -14.52 17.08 -8.04
C ASN A 14 -14.45 17.04 -6.51
N ILE A 15 -15.59 17.32 -5.88
CA ILE A 15 -15.84 16.99 -4.47
C ILE A 15 -16.82 15.81 -4.46
N ILE A 16 -16.37 14.65 -3.98
CA ILE A 16 -17.15 13.40 -3.99
C ILE A 16 -17.34 12.92 -2.55
N LYS A 17 -18.57 12.98 -2.05
CA LYS A 17 -18.90 12.68 -0.66
C LYS A 17 -20.26 12.03 -0.49
N GLN A 18 -20.46 11.36 0.65
CA GLN A 18 -21.73 10.73 1.05
C GLN A 18 -22.21 9.62 0.08
N ASN A 19 -21.26 8.90 -0.54
CA ASN A 19 -21.55 7.75 -1.38
C ASN A 19 -21.16 6.45 -0.67
N TRP A 20 -21.61 5.31 -1.21
CA TRP A 20 -21.10 4.01 -0.79
C TRP A 20 -19.65 3.80 -1.25
N HIS A 21 -19.39 3.98 -2.55
CA HIS A 21 -18.07 4.13 -3.14
C HIS A 21 -18.02 5.48 -3.84
N ALA A 22 -17.00 6.30 -3.61
CA ALA A 22 -16.88 7.59 -4.28
C ALA A 22 -16.55 7.42 -5.77
N ILE A 23 -15.48 6.69 -6.07
CA ILE A 23 -15.11 6.31 -7.43
C ILE A 23 -14.99 4.78 -7.47
N TYR A 24 -15.82 4.14 -8.29
CA TYR A 24 -15.76 2.70 -8.55
C TYR A 24 -15.35 2.43 -9.99
N VAL A 25 -14.29 1.63 -10.16
CA VAL A 25 -13.72 1.28 -11.46
C VAL A 25 -13.75 -0.22 -11.64
N PHE A 26 -14.29 -0.68 -12.77
CA PHE A 26 -14.35 -2.09 -13.11
C PHE A 26 -13.87 -2.31 -14.54
N TYR A 27 -12.86 -3.16 -14.74
CA TYR A 27 -12.29 -3.49 -16.06
C TYR A 27 -12.03 -2.26 -16.94
N SER A 28 -10.99 -1.51 -16.60
CA SER A 28 -10.70 -0.25 -17.28
C SER A 28 -9.20 -0.02 -17.48
N ARG A 29 -8.82 0.86 -18.39
CA ARG A 29 -7.41 1.22 -18.61
C ARG A 29 -7.21 2.69 -18.95
N ASN A 30 -6.01 3.17 -18.71
CA ASN A 30 -5.57 4.52 -19.09
C ASN A 30 -6.44 5.62 -18.44
N ASN A 31 -6.91 5.43 -17.21
CA ASN A 31 -7.74 6.43 -16.52
C ASN A 31 -6.89 7.40 -15.71
N THR A 32 -7.43 8.58 -15.47
CA THR A 32 -6.82 9.60 -14.61
C THR A 32 -7.82 10.05 -13.55
N PHE A 33 -7.48 9.86 -12.28
CA PHE A 33 -8.22 10.36 -11.12
C PHE A 33 -7.34 11.41 -10.43
N SER A 34 -7.65 12.69 -10.59
CA SER A 34 -6.74 13.73 -10.10
C SER A 34 -7.39 14.99 -9.54
N ASN A 35 -6.75 15.61 -8.55
CA ASN A 35 -7.22 16.86 -7.94
C ASN A 35 -8.66 16.76 -7.38
N ASN A 36 -9.09 15.58 -6.94
CA ASN A 36 -10.40 15.42 -6.31
C ASN A 36 -10.28 15.51 -4.78
N LEU A 37 -11.32 16.05 -4.15
CA LEU A 37 -11.57 15.92 -2.72
C LEU A 37 -12.58 14.78 -2.53
N ILE A 38 -12.14 13.66 -1.99
CA ILE A 38 -12.94 12.47 -1.77
C ILE A 38 -13.08 12.26 -0.26
N LYS A 39 -14.29 12.49 0.27
CA LYS A 39 -14.49 12.50 1.71
C LYS A 39 -15.84 11.99 2.18
N ASP A 40 -15.92 11.50 3.41
CA ASP A 40 -17.18 11.08 4.04
C ASP A 40 -17.96 10.05 3.19
N ASN A 41 -17.28 9.10 2.55
CA ASN A 41 -17.91 7.99 1.84
C ASN A 41 -17.89 6.74 2.73
N LEU A 42 -18.95 5.94 2.65
CA LEU A 42 -19.20 4.88 3.61
C LEU A 42 -18.14 3.77 3.54
N GLU A 43 -17.67 3.41 2.34
CA GLU A 43 -16.72 2.32 2.18
C GLU A 43 -15.41 2.74 1.52
N HIS A 44 -15.40 3.10 0.25
CA HIS A 44 -14.15 3.37 -0.48
C HIS A 44 -14.12 4.78 -1.06
N GLY A 45 -12.97 5.46 -0.92
CA GLY A 45 -12.69 6.67 -1.67
C GLY A 45 -12.53 6.35 -3.16
N ILE A 46 -11.50 5.58 -3.51
CA ILE A 46 -11.30 5.04 -4.87
C ILE A 46 -11.19 3.52 -4.78
N TYR A 47 -12.14 2.81 -5.36
CA TYR A 47 -12.14 1.36 -5.46
C TYR A 47 -11.99 0.91 -6.91
N SER A 48 -10.95 0.14 -7.17
CA SER A 48 -10.79 -0.57 -8.43
C SER A 48 -10.96 -2.05 -8.23
N GLN A 49 -11.94 -2.63 -8.91
CA GLN A 49 -12.18 -4.06 -8.90
C GLN A 49 -11.92 -4.66 -10.29
N ASN A 50 -10.99 -5.61 -10.34
CA ASN A 50 -10.64 -6.41 -11.52
C ASN A 50 -10.10 -5.59 -12.72
N GLN A 51 -8.79 -5.76 -12.93
CA GLN A 51 -8.07 -5.39 -14.14
C GLN A 51 -8.05 -3.90 -14.51
N MET A 52 -8.05 -2.98 -13.53
CA MET A 52 -7.60 -1.62 -13.84
C MET A 52 -6.11 -1.62 -14.13
N ARG A 53 -5.72 -1.05 -15.28
CA ARG A 53 -4.31 -0.97 -15.71
C ARG A 53 -3.92 0.39 -16.24
N ASN A 54 -2.64 0.71 -16.16
CA ASN A 54 -2.04 1.92 -16.74
C ASN A 54 -2.77 3.20 -16.34
N SER A 55 -3.38 3.22 -15.16
CA SER A 55 -4.16 4.35 -14.67
C SER A 55 -3.37 5.14 -13.63
N THR A 56 -3.65 6.43 -13.53
CA THR A 56 -3.00 7.35 -12.60
C THR A 56 -4.01 7.86 -11.58
N ILE A 57 -3.69 7.70 -10.30
CA ILE A 57 -4.38 8.34 -9.17
C ILE A 57 -3.41 9.35 -8.57
N SER A 58 -3.65 10.65 -8.75
CA SER A 58 -2.69 11.66 -8.30
C SER A 58 -3.26 12.98 -7.81
N ASN A 59 -2.60 13.61 -6.84
CA ASN A 59 -2.99 14.92 -6.29
C ASN A 59 -4.42 14.93 -5.71
N ASN A 60 -4.93 13.81 -5.23
CA ASN A 60 -6.24 13.77 -4.56
C ASN A 60 -6.07 13.98 -3.04
N SER A 61 -7.07 14.60 -2.43
CA SER A 61 -7.24 14.61 -0.97
C SER A 61 -8.33 13.59 -0.63
N ILE A 62 -7.95 12.48 0.01
CA ILE A 62 -8.82 11.34 0.31
C ILE A 62 -8.90 11.17 1.82
N GLU A 63 -10.03 11.53 2.41
CA GLU A 63 -10.17 11.61 3.86
C GLU A 63 -11.47 11.04 4.40
N ASP A 64 -11.48 10.54 5.63
CA ASP A 64 -12.71 10.20 6.35
C ASP A 64 -13.61 9.17 5.60
N ASN A 65 -12.99 8.18 4.92
CA ASN A 65 -13.67 7.01 4.33
C ASN A 65 -13.28 5.73 5.10
N THR A 66 -13.93 4.58 4.85
CA THR A 66 -13.42 3.31 5.45
C THR A 66 -12.05 2.94 4.85
N TYR A 67 -11.94 2.87 3.53
CA TYR A 67 -10.69 2.68 2.80
C TYR A 67 -10.43 3.89 1.90
N GLY A 68 -9.19 4.38 1.87
CA GLY A 68 -8.82 5.50 1.00
C GLY A 68 -8.79 5.08 -0.47
N ILE A 69 -7.77 4.32 -0.85
CA ILE A 69 -7.61 3.72 -2.19
C ILE A 69 -7.53 2.20 -2.04
N PHE A 70 -8.43 1.46 -2.68
CA PHE A 70 -8.35 0.00 -2.74
C PHE A 70 -8.23 -0.48 -4.19
N LEU A 71 -7.13 -1.14 -4.52
CA LEU A 71 -6.93 -1.87 -5.77
C LEU A 71 -7.07 -3.38 -5.52
N TYR A 72 -8.09 -3.98 -6.13
CA TYR A 72 -8.32 -5.42 -6.15
C TYR A 72 -8.13 -5.96 -7.57
N GLY A 73 -7.18 -6.89 -7.75
CA GLY A 73 -6.92 -7.48 -9.07
C GLY A 73 -6.42 -6.48 -10.12
N SER A 74 -5.75 -5.39 -9.73
CA SER A 74 -5.46 -4.24 -10.59
C SER A 74 -3.97 -3.89 -10.59
N SER A 75 -3.35 -3.82 -11.77
CA SER A 75 -1.89 -3.84 -11.91
C SER A 75 -1.36 -2.75 -12.83
N ASN A 76 -0.09 -2.36 -12.67
CA ASN A 76 0.57 -1.34 -13.49
C ASN A 76 -0.10 0.05 -13.39
N ASN A 77 -0.48 0.45 -12.17
CA ASN A 77 -1.05 1.77 -11.91
C ASN A 77 -0.07 2.64 -11.11
N PHE A 78 -0.25 3.96 -11.23
CA PHE A 78 0.54 4.96 -10.54
C PHE A 78 -0.31 5.68 -9.50
N ILE A 79 0.05 5.55 -8.22
CA ILE A 79 -0.59 6.24 -7.09
C ILE A 79 0.44 7.25 -6.56
N ARG A 80 0.26 8.54 -6.85
CA ARG A 80 1.29 9.54 -6.55
C ARG A 80 0.78 10.88 -6.06
N ASN A 81 1.52 11.53 -5.16
CA ASN A 81 1.21 12.89 -4.70
C ASN A 81 -0.19 13.02 -4.08
N ASN A 82 -0.75 11.96 -3.51
CA ASN A 82 -2.05 12.03 -2.84
C ASN A 82 -1.86 12.32 -1.36
N LYS A 83 -2.80 13.06 -0.78
CA LYS A 83 -2.97 13.23 0.66
C LYS A 83 -4.08 12.28 1.11
N ILE A 84 -3.74 11.24 1.88
CA ILE A 84 -4.64 10.17 2.29
C ILE A 84 -4.66 10.09 3.81
N GLU A 85 -5.73 10.54 4.43
CA GLU A 85 -5.74 10.71 5.88
C GLU A 85 -7.06 10.36 6.57
N ARG A 86 -7.00 9.91 7.82
CA ARG A 86 -8.19 9.65 8.65
C ARG A 86 -9.19 8.65 8.02
N ASN A 87 -8.70 7.69 7.24
CA ASN A 87 -9.54 6.59 6.79
C ASN A 87 -9.59 5.52 7.88
N TYR A 88 -10.77 4.94 8.11
CA TYR A 88 -11.03 4.08 9.28
C TYR A 88 -10.30 2.73 9.22
N ALA A 89 -9.87 2.29 8.03
CA ALA A 89 -9.09 1.08 7.81
C ALA A 89 -7.78 1.43 7.08
N SER A 90 -7.55 0.89 5.87
CA SER A 90 -6.33 1.17 5.11
C SER A 90 -6.41 2.47 4.32
N GLY A 91 -5.36 3.29 4.38
CA GLY A 91 -5.18 4.44 3.50
C GLY A 91 -5.01 3.99 2.04
N ILE A 92 -4.06 3.09 1.78
CA ILE A 92 -3.91 2.40 0.49
C ILE A 92 -3.92 0.90 0.72
N TYR A 93 -4.74 0.17 -0.03
CA TYR A 93 -4.79 -1.29 -0.02
C TYR A 93 -4.58 -1.84 -1.44
N LEU A 94 -3.58 -2.71 -1.59
CA LEU A 94 -3.37 -3.56 -2.77
C LEU A 94 -3.66 -5.01 -2.41
N TRP A 95 -4.60 -5.63 -3.11
CA TRP A 95 -4.86 -7.07 -3.03
C TRP A 95 -4.83 -7.70 -4.43
N ALA A 96 -4.05 -8.77 -4.60
CA ALA A 96 -3.84 -9.41 -5.90
C ALA A 96 -3.49 -8.41 -7.03
N SER A 97 -2.67 -7.41 -6.71
CA SER A 97 -2.48 -6.18 -7.49
C SER A 97 -1.00 -5.90 -7.72
N ASP A 98 -0.45 -6.52 -8.76
CA ASP A 98 0.98 -6.50 -9.05
C ASP A 98 1.47 -5.22 -9.74
N SER A 99 2.77 -4.95 -9.64
CA SER A 99 3.50 -3.97 -10.46
C SER A 99 2.93 -2.54 -10.39
N ASN A 100 2.35 -2.13 -9.26
CA ASN A 100 1.91 -0.77 -9.02
C ASN A 100 3.05 0.08 -8.41
N SER A 101 2.97 1.39 -8.61
CA SER A 101 3.92 2.36 -8.08
C SER A 101 3.22 3.34 -7.15
N ILE A 102 3.55 3.30 -5.86
CA ILE A 102 3.06 4.20 -4.80
C ILE A 102 4.19 5.16 -4.43
N THR A 103 4.07 6.43 -4.83
CA THR A 103 5.18 7.39 -4.69
C THR A 103 4.78 8.77 -4.23
N SER A 104 5.55 9.41 -3.36
CA SER A 104 5.32 10.81 -2.97
C SER A 104 3.93 11.05 -2.40
N ASN A 105 3.33 10.06 -1.72
CA ASN A 105 2.06 10.26 -1.03
C ASN A 105 2.31 10.64 0.43
N TYR A 106 1.40 11.44 0.98
CA TYR A 106 1.27 11.70 2.40
C TYR A 106 0.13 10.84 2.96
N ILE A 107 0.44 9.89 3.84
CA ILE A 107 -0.47 8.87 4.32
C ILE A 107 -0.47 8.88 5.84
N ALA A 108 -1.54 9.40 6.46
CA ALA A 108 -1.52 9.65 7.89
C ALA A 108 -2.83 9.44 8.65
N ASN A 109 -2.73 9.05 9.92
CA ASN A 109 -3.88 8.86 10.81
C ASN A 109 -4.91 7.84 10.29
N ASN A 110 -4.46 6.79 9.62
CA ASN A 110 -5.30 5.64 9.24
C ASN A 110 -5.00 4.48 10.21
N GLU A 111 -5.88 3.47 10.30
CA GLU A 111 -5.57 2.24 11.03
C GLU A 111 -4.32 1.57 10.40
N TYR A 112 -4.37 1.37 9.08
CA TYR A 112 -3.23 0.91 8.29
C TYR A 112 -2.85 1.98 7.27
N GLY A 113 -1.59 2.38 7.20
CA GLY A 113 -1.12 3.33 6.19
C GLY A 113 -1.19 2.70 4.78
N ILE A 114 -0.37 1.67 4.56
CA ILE A 114 -0.33 0.90 3.31
C ILE A 114 -0.45 -0.59 3.60
N THR A 115 -1.40 -1.26 2.96
CA THR A 115 -1.59 -2.72 3.03
C THR A 115 -1.30 -3.34 1.68
N ILE A 116 -0.43 -4.35 1.63
CA ILE A 116 -0.07 -5.08 0.41
C ILE A 116 -0.25 -6.57 0.67
N GLY A 117 -1.25 -7.19 0.04
CA GLY A 117 -1.53 -8.62 0.14
C GLY A 117 -1.49 -9.30 -1.23
N ASP A 118 -0.79 -10.43 -1.34
CA ASP A 118 -0.72 -11.24 -2.56
C ASP A 118 -0.37 -10.42 -3.82
N SER A 119 0.50 -9.43 -3.68
CA SER A 119 0.74 -8.39 -4.70
C SER A 119 2.24 -8.20 -4.95
N SER A 120 2.73 -8.73 -6.05
CA SER A 120 4.16 -8.81 -6.39
C SER A 120 4.68 -7.58 -7.12
N ASN A 121 6.01 -7.37 -7.10
CA ASN A 121 6.70 -6.36 -7.91
C ASN A 121 6.22 -4.90 -7.71
N ASN A 122 5.64 -4.56 -6.55
CA ASN A 122 5.20 -3.20 -6.27
C ASN A 122 6.37 -2.29 -5.86
N ILE A 123 6.28 -1.00 -6.14
CA ILE A 123 7.29 0.00 -5.74
C ILE A 123 6.64 0.98 -4.76
N ILE A 124 7.22 1.11 -3.58
CA ILE A 124 6.82 2.06 -2.54
C ILE A 124 8.02 2.96 -2.29
N TYR A 125 7.97 4.17 -2.85
CA TYR A 125 9.12 5.05 -2.91
C TYR A 125 8.80 6.49 -2.52
N GLY A 126 9.57 7.03 -1.57
CA GLY A 126 9.46 8.46 -1.25
C GLY A 126 8.10 8.85 -0.74
N ASN A 127 7.47 8.06 0.13
CA ASN A 127 6.19 8.42 0.78
C ASN A 127 6.43 8.89 2.23
N ASN A 128 5.59 9.81 2.69
CA ASN A 128 5.48 10.20 4.09
C ASN A 128 4.35 9.39 4.75
N ILE A 129 4.69 8.42 5.58
CA ILE A 129 3.75 7.49 6.22
C ILE A 129 3.82 7.74 7.73
N SER A 130 2.80 8.38 8.29
CA SER A 130 2.91 8.89 9.66
C SER A 130 1.65 8.75 10.50
N LYS A 131 1.80 8.52 11.81
CA LYS A 131 0.68 8.50 12.76
C LYS A 131 -0.42 7.48 12.43
N ASN A 132 -0.07 6.40 11.72
CA ASN A 132 -0.98 5.27 11.53
C ASN A 132 -0.79 4.26 12.68
N GLU A 133 -1.77 3.40 12.94
CA GLU A 133 -1.56 2.31 13.91
C GLU A 133 -0.50 1.33 13.36
N LEU A 134 -0.60 0.97 12.09
CA LEU A 134 0.46 0.27 11.35
C LEU A 134 0.84 1.05 10.09
N GLY A 135 2.11 1.47 9.96
CA GLY A 135 2.55 2.27 8.82
C GLY A 135 2.46 1.53 7.48
N ILE A 136 3.03 0.33 7.38
CA ILE A 136 2.91 -0.52 6.20
C ILE A 136 2.88 -2.00 6.58
N THR A 137 2.05 -2.80 5.91
CA THR A 137 2.13 -4.27 6.00
C THR A 137 2.31 -4.89 4.62
N VAL A 138 3.23 -5.86 4.52
CA VAL A 138 3.59 -6.53 3.27
C VAL A 138 3.44 -8.04 3.42
N GLY A 139 2.30 -8.58 3.01
CA GLY A 139 1.97 -10.00 3.06
C GLY A 139 2.03 -10.66 1.69
N ASN A 140 2.83 -11.72 1.58
CA ASN A 140 2.98 -12.54 0.36
C ASN A 140 3.16 -11.72 -0.93
N ALA A 141 4.03 -10.72 -0.87
CA ALA A 141 4.19 -9.72 -1.91
C ALA A 141 5.65 -9.71 -2.42
N PRO A 142 6.08 -10.77 -3.12
CA PRO A 142 7.48 -10.94 -3.49
C PRO A 142 7.95 -9.83 -4.42
N LEU A 143 9.25 -9.52 -4.35
CA LEU A 143 9.90 -8.50 -5.18
C LEU A 143 9.37 -7.06 -5.00
N THR A 144 8.47 -6.84 -4.03
CA THR A 144 8.05 -5.49 -3.64
C THR A 144 9.25 -4.71 -3.10
N MET A 145 9.40 -3.44 -3.50
CA MET A 145 10.53 -2.61 -3.10
C MET A 145 10.05 -1.41 -2.29
N VAL A 146 10.35 -1.40 -0.99
CA VAL A 146 10.02 -0.32 -0.05
C VAL A 146 11.28 0.47 0.25
N ARG A 147 11.42 1.66 -0.32
CA ARG A 147 12.67 2.41 -0.23
C ARG A 147 12.51 3.92 -0.15
N LYS A 148 13.40 4.56 0.60
CA LYS A 148 13.41 6.03 0.80
C LYS A 148 12.08 6.62 1.26
N ASN A 149 11.31 5.87 2.05
CA ASN A 149 10.10 6.40 2.67
C ASN A 149 10.43 6.95 4.06
N ASN A 150 9.60 7.87 4.55
CA ASN A 150 9.61 8.34 5.92
C ASN A 150 8.51 7.65 6.70
N PHE A 151 8.88 6.82 7.68
CA PHE A 151 7.96 6.26 8.66
C PHE A 151 8.09 7.06 9.96
N VAL A 152 7.06 7.85 10.28
CA VAL A 152 7.11 8.85 11.37
C VAL A 152 5.95 8.68 12.32
N ASP A 153 6.24 8.32 13.56
CA ASP A 153 5.28 8.27 14.67
C ASP A 153 4.06 7.37 14.39
N ASN A 154 4.25 6.31 13.58
CA ASN A 154 3.30 5.20 13.56
C ASN A 154 3.45 4.39 14.85
N VAL A 155 2.37 3.76 15.32
CA VAL A 155 2.45 2.91 16.51
C VAL A 155 3.38 1.72 16.25
N VAL A 156 3.16 1.05 15.11
CA VAL A 156 4.10 0.09 14.49
C VAL A 156 4.46 0.63 13.10
N HIS A 157 5.75 0.77 12.78
CA HIS A 157 6.12 1.37 11.49
C HIS A 157 5.91 0.44 10.30
N ALA A 158 6.24 -0.84 10.43
CA ALA A 158 6.04 -1.80 9.35
C ALA A 158 5.81 -3.23 9.87
N SER A 159 5.16 -4.06 9.07
CA SER A 159 5.17 -5.50 9.24
C SER A 159 5.27 -6.25 7.91
N PHE A 160 5.64 -7.52 7.97
CA PHE A 160 5.62 -8.40 6.80
C PHE A 160 5.28 -9.85 7.16
N SER A 161 4.72 -10.57 6.18
CA SER A 161 4.46 -12.00 6.26
C SER A 161 4.79 -12.71 4.94
N TYR A 162 5.50 -13.84 5.00
CA TYR A 162 5.80 -14.66 3.83
C TYR A 162 5.43 -16.12 4.05
N TYR A 163 4.81 -16.71 3.04
CA TYR A 163 4.39 -18.12 3.05
C TYR A 163 5.26 -18.93 2.10
N PHE A 164 5.93 -19.95 2.63
CA PHE A 164 6.73 -20.88 1.84
C PHE A 164 5.95 -22.17 1.62
N LYS A 165 5.83 -22.58 0.34
CA LYS A 165 5.26 -23.88 -0.04
C LYS A 165 6.30 -25.01 -0.05
N GLU A 166 7.59 -24.68 -0.08
CA GLU A 166 8.73 -25.61 -0.09
C GLU A 166 9.89 -25.04 0.76
N TYR A 167 10.78 -25.90 1.27
CA TYR A 167 11.96 -25.51 2.07
C TYR A 167 13.04 -24.73 1.29
N ILE A 168 12.79 -24.39 0.02
CA ILE A 168 13.74 -23.62 -0.78
C ILE A 168 13.60 -22.14 -0.43
N PHE A 169 14.44 -21.70 0.50
CA PHE A 169 14.66 -20.30 0.80
C PHE A 169 15.28 -19.60 -0.42
N ASN A 170 14.44 -18.90 -1.18
CA ASN A 170 14.91 -17.99 -2.21
C ASN A 170 14.77 -16.55 -1.71
N PHE A 171 15.89 -15.97 -1.27
CA PHE A 171 15.95 -14.57 -0.83
C PHE A 171 15.45 -13.57 -1.89
N GLY A 172 15.43 -13.96 -3.16
CA GLY A 172 14.85 -13.18 -4.25
C GLY A 172 13.34 -12.98 -4.13
N GLN A 173 12.64 -13.72 -3.26
CA GLN A 173 11.18 -13.64 -3.10
C GLN A 173 10.72 -12.72 -1.98
N PHE A 174 11.61 -12.08 -1.23
CA PHE A 174 11.20 -11.13 -0.19
C PHE A 174 10.96 -9.74 -0.77
N ALA A 175 10.14 -8.96 -0.07
CA ALA A 175 10.15 -7.52 -0.26
C ALA A 175 11.49 -6.98 0.22
N ARG A 176 12.00 -6.01 -0.53
CA ARG A 176 13.29 -5.38 -0.31
C ARG A 176 13.07 -4.04 0.35
N TRP A 177 13.66 -3.87 1.52
CA TRP A 177 13.60 -2.63 2.27
C TRP A 177 14.96 -1.93 2.18
N TRP A 178 14.96 -0.67 1.79
CA TRP A 178 16.22 0.04 1.55
C TRP A 178 16.13 1.53 1.83
N ARG A 179 16.96 2.03 2.75
CA ARG A 179 17.07 3.45 3.06
C ARG A 179 15.75 4.10 3.46
N ASN A 180 14.89 3.42 4.21
CA ASN A 180 13.75 4.12 4.81
C ASN A 180 14.21 4.83 6.10
N TYR A 181 13.57 5.95 6.41
CA TYR A 181 13.70 6.62 7.69
C TYR A 181 12.64 6.09 8.66
N TRP A 182 13.03 5.90 9.92
CA TRP A 182 12.19 5.30 10.96
C TRP A 182 12.31 6.11 12.26
N SER A 183 11.30 6.93 12.58
CA SER A 183 11.33 7.77 13.80
C SER A 183 11.41 6.93 15.08
N SER A 184 12.04 7.48 16.11
CA SER A 184 12.37 6.77 17.36
C SER A 184 11.23 6.63 18.36
N ASN A 185 10.10 7.29 18.13
CA ASN A 185 9.03 7.42 19.13
C ASN A 185 8.07 6.21 19.18
N SER A 186 8.24 5.21 18.32
CA SER A 186 7.47 3.96 18.33
C SER A 186 7.99 3.02 19.42
N GLY A 187 7.16 2.68 20.42
CA GLY A 187 7.55 2.01 21.67
C GLY A 187 8.15 0.60 21.55
N SER A 188 8.08 -0.09 20.41
CA SER A 188 8.65 -1.42 20.24
C SER A 188 8.67 -1.81 18.78
N MET A 189 9.82 -2.29 18.29
CA MET A 189 10.06 -2.83 16.95
C MET A 189 9.71 -1.93 15.75
N LYS A 190 10.74 -1.50 15.01
CA LYS A 190 10.56 -0.71 13.77
C LYS A 190 9.92 -1.51 12.63
N ILE A 191 10.06 -2.83 12.64
CA ILE A 191 9.45 -3.75 11.68
C ILE A 191 9.11 -5.06 12.41
N GLU A 192 7.87 -5.52 12.33
CA GLU A 192 7.43 -6.82 12.83
C GLU A 192 7.38 -7.85 11.70
N GLY A 193 8.04 -8.98 11.88
CA GLY A 193 8.33 -9.88 10.78
C GLY A 193 7.97 -11.33 11.03
N HIS A 194 7.19 -11.93 10.14
CA HIS A 194 6.77 -13.32 10.26
C HIS A 194 7.12 -14.15 9.01
N LEU A 195 7.81 -15.29 9.21
CA LEU A 195 7.96 -16.32 8.17
C LEU A 195 7.10 -17.55 8.52
N TYR A 196 6.33 -18.01 7.54
CA TYR A 196 5.45 -19.18 7.65
C TYR A 196 5.92 -20.30 6.73
N PHE A 197 6.20 -21.48 7.30
CA PHE A 197 6.52 -22.68 6.53
C PHE A 197 5.30 -23.60 6.50
N ILE A 198 4.80 -23.89 5.30
CA ILE A 198 3.74 -24.87 5.10
C ILE A 198 4.40 -26.20 4.77
N ILE A 199 4.35 -27.13 5.73
CA ILE A 199 4.85 -28.49 5.55
C ILE A 199 3.64 -29.37 5.20
N VAL A 200 3.70 -30.09 4.09
CA VAL A 200 2.62 -31.03 3.70
C VAL A 200 2.39 -32.01 4.85
N ASN A 201 1.14 -32.09 5.33
CA ASN A 201 0.69 -32.90 6.47
C ASN A 201 1.20 -32.48 7.86
N GLN A 202 1.61 -31.21 8.07
CA GLN A 202 1.88 -30.67 9.42
C GLN A 202 1.34 -29.24 9.58
N GLU A 203 1.17 -28.83 10.85
CA GLU A 203 0.79 -27.47 11.21
C GLU A 203 1.86 -26.44 10.77
N PRO A 204 1.45 -25.27 10.24
CA PRO A 204 2.38 -24.22 9.82
C PRO A 204 3.33 -23.83 10.96
N GLN A 205 4.63 -23.83 10.69
CA GLN A 205 5.64 -23.39 11.64
C GLN A 205 5.94 -21.90 11.46
N TYR A 206 6.08 -21.17 12.57
CA TYR A 206 6.30 -19.72 12.60
C TYR A 206 7.67 -19.37 13.18
N ILE A 207 8.39 -18.45 12.50
CA ILE A 207 9.64 -17.87 13.00
C ILE A 207 9.52 -16.34 13.05
N PRO A 208 9.59 -15.70 14.25
CA PRO A 208 9.72 -14.24 14.37
C PRO A 208 11.09 -13.79 13.83
N ILE A 209 11.12 -12.70 13.06
CA ILE A 209 12.40 -12.10 12.62
C ILE A 209 12.47 -10.61 12.97
N PRO A 210 13.55 -10.17 13.65
CA PRO A 210 13.68 -8.78 14.10
C PRO A 210 13.99 -7.80 12.94
N TRP A 211 13.57 -6.55 13.13
CA TRP A 211 13.70 -5.45 12.17
C TRP A 211 15.12 -5.17 11.63
N ARG A 212 16.17 -5.45 12.41
CA ARG A 212 17.57 -5.16 12.04
C ARG A 212 18.03 -5.90 10.78
N GLN A 213 17.27 -6.91 10.34
CA GLN A 213 17.65 -7.77 9.23
C GLN A 213 17.01 -7.39 7.88
N PHE A 214 16.10 -6.40 7.84
CA PHE A 214 15.30 -6.15 6.62
C PHE A 214 15.59 -4.85 5.90
N ASP A 215 15.67 -3.70 6.59
CA ASP A 215 16.04 -2.45 5.93
C ASP A 215 17.56 -2.34 5.81
N PHE A 216 18.04 -2.59 4.59
CA PHE A 216 19.43 -2.39 4.26
C PHE A 216 19.72 -0.89 4.14
N PHE A 217 20.60 -0.41 5.02
CA PHE A 217 21.04 0.99 5.12
C PHE A 217 19.95 1.99 5.50
N PRO A 218 19.32 1.88 6.69
CA PRO A 218 18.29 2.83 7.13
C PRO A 218 18.79 4.27 7.06
N ALA A 219 17.90 5.18 6.68
CA ALA A 219 18.20 6.60 6.65
C ALA A 219 18.35 7.16 8.07
N LYS A 220 19.29 8.08 8.26
CA LYS A 220 19.53 8.74 9.55
C LYS A 220 18.55 9.86 9.83
N GLU A 221 18.13 10.56 8.77
CA GLU A 221 17.24 11.71 8.81
C GLU A 221 16.06 11.49 7.85
N PRO A 222 14.91 12.11 8.11
CA PRO A 222 13.78 12.07 7.19
C PRO A 222 14.14 12.76 5.87
N TYR A 223 13.56 12.24 4.79
CA TYR A 223 13.61 12.85 3.47
C TYR A 223 12.69 14.06 3.38
N ASP A 224 13.07 15.07 2.61
CA ASP A 224 12.16 16.12 2.18
C ASP A 224 11.36 15.61 0.97
N ILE A 225 10.13 15.17 1.23
CA ILE A 225 9.21 14.60 0.23
C ILE A 225 8.11 15.65 -0.02
N PRO A 226 7.95 16.12 -1.27
CA PRO A 226 6.96 17.12 -1.64
C PRO A 226 5.52 16.60 -1.61
#